data_AF-A0A2E9L2I9-F1
#
_entry.id   AF-A0A2E9L2I9-F1
#
_cell.length_a   1.000
_cell.length_b   1.000
_cell.length_c   1.000
_cell.angle_alpha   90.00
_cell.angle_beta   90.00
_cell.angle_gamma   90.00
#
_symmetry.space_group_name_H-M   'P 1'
#
loop_
_entity.id
_entity.type
_entity.pdbx_description
1 polymer ?
#
loop_
_entity_poly.entity_id
_entity_poly.type
_entity_poly.pdbx_seq_one_letter_code
_entity_poly.pdbx_strand_id
1 'polypeptide(L)' 'MEEKQKNVLGEDLEECSKDPITGWFRDGCCNTDENDVGMHTV' A
#
# COMPACT_ATOMS: atom_id res chain seq x y z
N MET A 1 10.82 13.99 -1.26
CA MET A 1 10.55 12.72 -1.95
C MET A 1 9.61 11.97 -1.05
N GLU A 2 8.45 11.57 -1.56
CA GLU A 2 7.48 10.81 -0.78
C GLU A 2 8.14 9.46 -0.45
N GLU A 3 8.39 9.21 0.84
CA GLU A 3 9.01 7.98 1.32
C GLU A 3 8.05 6.82 1.04
N LYS A 4 8.46 5.86 0.21
CA LYS A 4 7.69 4.64 -0.01
C LYS A 4 7.63 3.83 1.29
N GLN A 5 6.43 3.40 1.65
CA GLN A 5 6.24 2.44 2.74
C GLN A 5 7.00 1.15 2.45
N LYS A 6 7.33 0.40 3.49
CA LYS A 6 8.14 -0.82 3.37
C LYS A 6 7.26 -2.06 3.39
N ASN A 7 7.66 -3.08 2.64
CA ASN A 7 7.08 -4.41 2.71
C ASN A 7 7.58 -5.14 3.98
N VAL A 8 7.08 -6.36 4.23
CA VAL A 8 7.43 -7.18 5.40
C VAL A 8 8.90 -7.59 5.48
N LEU A 9 9.67 -7.42 4.39
CA LEU A 9 11.10 -7.69 4.31
C LEU A 9 11.95 -6.43 4.59
N GLY A 10 11.32 -5.27 4.78
CA GLY A 10 12.00 -3.99 4.98
C GLY A 10 12.43 -3.30 3.68
N GLU A 11 12.01 -3.83 2.52
CA GLU A 11 12.26 -3.24 1.20
C GLU A 11 11.12 -2.32 0.80
N ASP A 12 11.27 -1.57 -0.30
CA ASP A 12 10.18 -0.70 -0.79
C ASP A 12 8.93 -1.51 -1.13
N LEU A 13 7.76 -0.98 -0.77
CA LEU A 13 6.48 -1.59 -1.11
C LEU A 13 6.26 -1.53 -2.63
N GLU A 14 5.92 -2.70 -3.18
CA GLU A 14 5.63 -2.89 -4.59
C GLU A 14 4.12 -2.73 -4.88
N GLU A 15 3.80 -2.62 -6.18
CA GLU A 15 2.41 -2.61 -6.65
C GLU A 15 1.76 -3.98 -6.45
N CYS A 16 0.53 -3.98 -5.94
CA CYS A 16 -0.27 -5.18 -5.76
C CYS A 16 -1.18 -5.46 -6.98
N SER A 17 -1.89 -4.45 -7.50
CA SER A 17 -2.76 -4.62 -8.68
C SER A 17 -3.21 -3.28 -9.28
N LYS A 18 -3.28 -3.21 -10.62
CA LYS A 18 -3.86 -2.10 -11.40
C LYS A 18 -5.13 -2.44 -12.17
N ASP A 19 -5.45 -3.72 -12.34
CA ASP A 19 -6.67 -4.17 -13.02
C ASP A 19 -7.24 -5.43 -12.33
N PRO A 20 -8.17 -5.25 -11.36
CA PRO A 20 -8.72 -3.99 -10.88
C PRO A 20 -7.72 -3.19 -10.03
N ILE A 21 -7.88 -1.86 -9.97
CA ILE A 21 -7.05 -1.00 -9.10
C ILE A 21 -7.35 -1.28 -7.62
N THR A 22 -6.30 -1.58 -6.85
CA THR A 22 -6.40 -1.93 -5.42
C THR A 22 -5.83 -0.85 -4.50
N GLY A 23 -5.78 -1.13 -3.20
CA GLY A 23 -5.18 -0.28 -2.17
C GLY A 23 -6.16 0.66 -1.47
N TRP A 24 -5.86 1.04 -0.23
CA TRP A 24 -6.64 2.03 0.53
C TRP A 24 -6.74 3.36 -0.22
N PHE A 25 -5.60 3.85 -0.72
CA PHE A 25 -5.51 5.08 -1.51
C PHE A 25 -5.94 4.92 -2.97
N ARG A 26 -6.30 3.70 -3.39
CA ARG A 26 -6.61 3.35 -4.79
C ARG A 26 -5.50 3.75 -5.77
N ASP A 27 -4.25 3.52 -5.38
CA ASP A 27 -3.04 3.74 -6.18
C ASP A 27 -2.42 2.44 -6.71
N GLY A 28 -3.02 1.29 -6.37
CA GLY A 28 -2.55 -0.04 -6.74
C GLY A 28 -1.61 -0.69 -5.72
N CYS A 29 -1.30 -0.04 -4.61
CA CYS A 29 -0.41 -0.56 -3.57
C CYS A 29 -1.17 -0.86 -2.27
N CYS A 30 -0.65 -1.75 -1.43
CA CYS A 30 -1.23 -2.04 -0.10
C CYS A 30 -0.70 -1.09 0.98
N ASN A 31 -0.45 0.18 0.64
CA ASN A 31 -0.05 1.23 1.58
C ASN A 31 -1.26 1.72 2.39
N THR A 32 -0.99 2.20 3.60
CA THR A 32 -2.00 2.53 4.61
C THR A 32 -1.61 3.80 5.37
N ASP A 33 -2.53 4.39 6.15
CA ASP A 33 -2.23 5.47 7.10
C ASP A 33 -3.04 5.32 8.39
N GLU A 34 -2.95 6.30 9.29
CA GLU A 34 -3.69 6.31 10.54
C GLU A 34 -5.22 6.34 10.38
N ASN A 35 -5.72 6.68 9.18
CA ASN A 35 -7.15 6.76 8.89
C ASN A 35 -7.70 5.45 8.33
N ASP A 36 -6.84 4.54 7.89
CA ASP A 36 -7.23 3.22 7.39
C ASP A 36 -7.50 2.23 8.55
N VAL A 37 -8.62 2.44 9.22
CA VAL A 37 -9.09 1.58 10.33
C VAL A 37 -9.32 0.13 9.87
N GLY A 38 -9.55 -0.09 8.57
CA GLY A 38 -9.75 -1.41 7.97
C GLY A 38 -8.47 -2.21 7.77
N MET A 39 -7.30 -1.57 7.85
CA MET A 39 -5.98 -2.16 7.66
C MET A 39 -5.91 -2.92 6.32
N HIS A 40 -5.86 -2.20 5.22
CA HIS A 40 -5.70 -2.76 3.87
C HIS A 40 -4.25 -3.20 3.59
N THR A 41 -3.58 -3.77 4.59
CA THR A 41 -2.24 -4.37 4.52
C THR A 41 -2.34 -5.86 4.86
N VAL A 42 -1.77 -6.71 4.00
CA VAL A 42 -1.67 -8.18 4.18
C VAL A 42 -0.35 -8.71 3.66
#